data_AF-A0A934LH70-F1
#
_entry.id   AF-A0A934LH70-F1
#
_cell.length_a   1.000
_cell.length_b   1.000
_cell.length_c   1.000
_cell.angle_alpha   90.00
_cell.angle_beta   90.00
_cell.angle_gamma   90.00
#
_symmetry.space_group_name_H-M   'P 1'
#
loop_
_entity.id
_entity.type
_entity.pdbx_description
1 polymer ?
#
loop_
_entity_poly.entity_id
_entity_poly.type
_entity_poly.pdbx_seq_one_letter_code
_entity_poly.pdbx_strand_id
1 'polypeptide(L)'
;MLTNAEVRKALKGSIAKWTAIANGTGKDDGILNNPLCRMFYGSYKTRCHGCPVREYTGAAYCSNTAYVDWYNNGSAASREMKMAFTAEDKKLARAERDFLIGLDLYYFQKT
;
A
#
# COMPACT_ATOMS: atom_id res chain seq x y z
N MET A 1 -6.12 13.58 17.24
CA MET A 1 -5.99 12.10 17.18
C MET A 1 -6.73 11.65 15.94
N LEU A 2 -6.18 10.69 15.18
CA LEU A 2 -6.85 10.15 13.98
C LEU A 2 -8.00 9.22 14.39
N THR A 3 -9.16 9.37 13.75
CA THR A 3 -10.32 8.49 13.96
C THR A 3 -10.23 7.24 13.09
N ASN A 4 -10.89 6.16 13.51
CA ASN A 4 -10.99 4.95 12.68
C ASN A 4 -11.58 5.24 11.29
N ALA A 5 -12.53 6.17 11.19
CA ALA A 5 -13.12 6.56 9.91
C ALA A 5 -12.10 7.22 8.96
N GLU A 6 -11.25 8.12 9.48
CA GLU A 6 -10.18 8.76 8.70
C GLU A 6 -9.12 7.75 8.26
N VAL A 7 -8.68 6.86 9.17
CA VAL A 7 -7.72 5.80 8.86
C VAL A 7 -8.28 4.88 7.78
N ARG A 8 -9.55 4.46 7.92
CA ARG A 8 -10.23 3.62 6.93
C ARG A 8 -10.33 4.30 5.56
N LYS A 9 -10.64 5.60 5.52
CA LYS A 9 -10.70 6.39 4.28
C LYS A 9 -9.34 6.37 3.56
N ALA A 10 -8.24 6.52 4.28
CA ALA A 10 -6.90 6.44 3.69
C ALA A 10 -6.50 5.02 3.27
N LEU A 11 -6.90 4.00 4.02
CA LEU A 11 -6.73 2.60 3.61
C LEU A 11 -7.43 2.34 2.28
N LYS A 12 -8.70 2.76 2.14
CA LYS A 12 -9.45 2.66 0.87
C LYS A 12 -8.80 3.44 -0.27
N GLY A 13 -8.24 4.61 0.00
CA GLY A 13 -7.46 5.35 -1.00
C GLY A 13 -6.19 4.61 -1.44
N SER A 14 -5.53 3.92 -0.51
CA SER A 14 -4.35 3.07 -0.81
C SER A 14 -4.74 1.85 -1.65
N ILE A 15 -5.88 1.21 -1.35
CA ILE A 15 -6.47 0.13 -2.17
C ILE A 15 -6.78 0.63 -3.59
N ALA A 16 -7.37 1.82 -3.72
CA ALA A 16 -7.68 2.39 -5.03
C ALA A 16 -6.42 2.67 -5.85
N LYS A 17 -5.36 3.18 -5.23
CA LYS A 17 -4.04 3.34 -5.85
C LYS A 17 -3.51 2.00 -6.39
N TRP A 18 -3.46 0.97 -5.56
CA TRP A 18 -2.94 -0.34 -5.98
C TRP A 18 -3.80 -1.02 -7.03
N THR A 19 -5.11 -0.77 -7.03
CA THR A 19 -6.01 -1.19 -8.11
C THR A 19 -5.65 -0.52 -9.44
N ALA A 20 -5.39 0.79 -9.45
CA ALA A 20 -4.97 1.49 -10.66
C ALA A 20 -3.60 1.00 -11.17
N ILE A 21 -2.64 0.76 -10.27
CA ILE A 21 -1.33 0.18 -10.64
C ILE A 21 -1.52 -1.21 -11.24
N ALA A 22 -2.31 -2.08 -10.61
CA ALA A 22 -2.60 -3.43 -11.13
C ALA A 22 -3.28 -3.42 -12.52
N ASN A 23 -4.03 -2.37 -12.84
CA ASN A 23 -4.65 -2.17 -14.14
C ASN A 23 -3.72 -1.50 -15.17
N GLY A 24 -2.51 -1.10 -14.77
CA GLY A 24 -1.56 -0.40 -15.63
C GLY A 24 -1.90 1.08 -15.88
N THR A 25 -2.86 1.64 -15.14
CA THR A 25 -3.30 3.04 -15.28
C THR A 25 -2.79 3.94 -14.15
N GLY A 26 -2.26 3.36 -13.08
CA GLY A 26 -1.72 4.04 -11.91
C GLY A 26 -0.21 3.92 -11.80
N LYS A 27 0.36 4.82 -10.99
CA LYS A 27 1.79 4.91 -10.71
C LYS A 27 2.07 4.73 -9.22
N ASP A 28 3.21 4.13 -8.88
CA ASP A 28 3.71 4.02 -7.52
C ASP A 28 4.77 5.10 -7.22
N ASP A 29 4.34 6.27 -6.76
CA ASP A 29 5.25 7.31 -6.24
C ASP A 29 5.50 7.16 -4.72
N GLY A 30 5.29 5.95 -4.19
CA GLY A 30 5.54 5.60 -2.80
C GLY A 30 4.79 6.49 -1.83
N ILE A 31 5.53 7.10 -0.89
CA ILE A 31 4.95 7.99 0.13
C ILE A 31 4.24 9.21 -0.46
N LEU A 32 4.63 9.63 -1.66
CA LEU A 32 4.12 10.85 -2.26
C LEU A 32 2.69 10.69 -2.73
N ASN A 33 2.22 9.48 -3.06
CA ASN A 33 0.85 9.26 -3.52
C ASN A 33 0.10 8.14 -2.78
N ASN A 34 0.70 7.50 -1.77
CA ASN A 34 0.00 6.52 -0.94
C ASN A 34 -0.70 7.20 0.26
N PRO A 35 -2.04 7.24 0.33
CA PRO A 35 -2.76 7.97 1.38
C PRO A 35 -2.43 7.51 2.80
N LEU A 36 -2.25 6.20 3.04
CA LEU A 36 -1.80 5.69 4.34
C LEU A 36 -0.40 6.23 4.71
N CYS A 37 0.56 6.21 3.78
CA CYS A 37 1.89 6.75 4.06
C CYS A 37 1.84 8.26 4.33
N ARG A 38 1.01 9.02 3.61
CA ARG A 38 0.84 10.46 3.91
C ARG A 38 0.35 10.70 5.35
N MET A 39 -0.46 9.79 5.91
CA MET A 39 -0.90 9.88 7.30
C MET A 39 0.14 9.41 8.32
N PHE A 40 0.81 8.28 8.06
CA PHE A 40 1.59 7.56 9.09
C PHE A 40 3.11 7.61 8.89
N TYR A 41 3.57 8.00 7.70
CA TYR A 41 4.98 8.17 7.36
C TYR A 41 5.40 9.65 7.32
N GLY A 42 4.48 10.56 6.95
CA GLY A 42 4.75 11.99 6.69
C GLY A 42 5.47 12.75 7.81
N SER A 43 5.41 12.25 9.06
CA SER A 43 6.33 12.65 10.12
C SER A 43 7.30 11.50 10.40
N TYR A 44 8.55 11.58 9.94
CA TYR A 44 9.63 10.62 10.23
C TYR A 44 9.76 10.18 11.71
N LYS A 45 9.15 10.93 12.64
CA LYS A 45 9.01 10.64 14.07
C LYS A 45 8.18 9.38 14.38
N THR A 46 7.18 9.03 13.56
CA THR A 46 6.24 7.94 13.87
C THR A 46 6.66 6.60 13.31
N ARG A 47 7.59 6.49 12.35
CA ARG A 47 8.01 5.21 11.75
C ARG A 47 6.82 4.26 11.45
N CYS A 48 5.72 4.77 10.92
CA CYS A 48 4.47 4.02 10.67
C CYS A 48 3.68 3.55 11.92
N HIS A 49 3.96 4.05 13.13
CA HIS A 49 3.16 3.75 14.34
C HIS A 49 1.68 4.10 14.12
N GLY A 50 0.77 3.18 14.47
CA GLY A 50 -0.67 3.33 14.25
C GLY A 50 -1.13 3.07 12.81
N CYS A 51 -0.21 2.77 11.88
CA CYS A 51 -0.58 2.34 10.53
C CYS A 51 -1.12 0.90 10.60
N PRO A 52 -2.29 0.60 10.02
CA PRO A 52 -2.87 -0.75 10.05
C PRO A 52 -1.95 -1.82 9.46
N VAL A 53 -1.11 -1.47 8.48
CA VAL A 53 -0.11 -2.39 7.92
C VAL A 53 0.91 -2.80 8.99
N ARG A 54 1.48 -1.82 9.71
CA ARG A 54 2.48 -2.09 10.76
C ARG A 54 1.87 -2.82 11.95
N GLU A 55 0.67 -2.44 12.36
CA GLU A 55 -0.03 -3.12 13.46
C GLU A 55 -0.33 -4.59 13.13
N TYR A 56 -0.59 -4.89 11.85
CA TYR A 56 -0.84 -6.26 11.40
C TYR A 56 0.44 -7.08 11.24
N THR A 57 1.46 -6.53 10.59
CA THR A 57 2.70 -7.28 10.26
C THR A 57 3.75 -7.23 11.36
N GLY A 58 3.61 -6.32 12.33
CA GLY A 58 4.64 -6.00 13.31
C GLY A 58 5.84 -5.23 12.73
N ALA A 59 5.84 -4.90 11.44
CA ALA A 59 7.00 -4.37 10.74
C ALA A 59 6.76 -3.01 10.08
N ALA A 60 7.77 -2.14 10.08
CA ALA A 60 7.71 -0.82 9.46
C ALA A 60 8.03 -0.88 7.95
N TYR A 61 7.78 0.23 7.25
CA TYR A 61 8.14 0.41 5.84
C TYR A 61 7.53 -0.63 4.89
N CYS A 62 6.33 -1.11 5.22
CA CYS A 62 5.64 -2.19 4.50
C CYS A 62 6.48 -3.48 4.39
N SER A 63 7.45 -3.67 5.29
CA SER A 63 8.15 -4.95 5.38
C SER A 63 7.15 -6.07 5.66
N ASN A 64 7.40 -7.25 5.09
CA ASN A 64 6.50 -8.41 5.14
C ASN A 64 5.16 -8.21 4.41
N THR A 65 5.10 -7.33 3.41
CA THR A 65 3.98 -7.26 2.46
C THR A 65 4.46 -7.42 1.02
N ALA A 66 3.52 -7.62 0.10
CA ALA A 66 3.81 -7.74 -1.34
C ALA A 66 4.41 -6.45 -1.95
N TYR A 67 4.34 -5.33 -1.24
CA TYR A 67 5.05 -4.10 -1.60
C TYR A 67 6.56 -4.31 -1.73
N VAL A 68 7.18 -5.12 -0.85
CA VAL A 68 8.63 -5.38 -0.91
C VAL A 68 8.98 -6.12 -2.20
N ASP A 69 8.16 -7.10 -2.59
CA ASP A 69 8.35 -7.83 -3.83
C ASP A 69 8.11 -6.93 -5.06
N TRP A 70 7.09 -6.07 -5.02
CA TRP A 70 6.88 -5.04 -6.06
C TRP A 70 8.11 -4.13 -6.22
N TYR A 71 8.67 -3.65 -5.11
CA TYR A 71 9.81 -2.74 -5.12
C TYR A 71 11.10 -3.40 -5.61
N ASN A 72 11.37 -4.64 -5.18
CA ASN A 72 12.62 -5.35 -5.48
C ASN A 72 12.57 -6.10 -6.82
N ASN A 73 11.42 -6.67 -7.19
CA ASN A 73 11.30 -7.63 -8.28
C ASN A 73 10.53 -7.09 -9.48
N GLY A 74 10.09 -5.82 -9.45
CA GLY A 74 9.48 -5.17 -10.60
C GLY A 74 10.39 -5.18 -11.84
N SER A 75 9.78 -5.30 -13.01
CA SER A 75 10.49 -5.23 -14.29
C SER A 75 11.32 -3.94 -14.40
N ALA A 76 12.35 -3.91 -15.25
CA ALA A 76 13.18 -2.71 -15.44
C ALA A 76 12.32 -1.48 -15.80
N ALA A 77 11.38 -1.64 -16.75
CA ALA A 77 10.42 -0.62 -17.11
C ALA A 77 9.53 -0.21 -15.94
N SER A 78 9.08 -1.17 -15.13
CA SER A 78 8.29 -0.87 -13.93
C SER A 78 9.06 -0.11 -12.87
N ARG A 79 10.34 -0.39 -12.67
CA ARG A 79 11.18 0.36 -11.72
C ARG A 79 11.46 1.78 -12.19
N GLU A 80 11.66 1.97 -13.50
CA GLU A 80 11.90 3.28 -14.11
C GLU A 80 10.64 4.15 -14.14
N MET A 81 9.56 3.62 -14.71
CA MET A 81 8.32 4.37 -14.93
C MET A 81 7.36 4.30 -13.73
N LYS A 82 7.65 3.43 -12.75
CA LYS A 82 6.84 3.20 -11.54
C LYS A 82 5.42 2.75 -11.85
N MET A 83 5.23 2.00 -12.94
CA MET A 83 3.92 1.51 -13.41
C MET A 83 4.00 0.02 -13.71
N ALA A 84 2.87 -0.70 -13.73
CA ALA A 84 2.87 -2.13 -14.04
C ALA A 84 2.74 -2.37 -15.55
N PHE A 85 3.76 -2.98 -16.18
CA PHE A 85 3.74 -3.29 -17.62
C PHE A 85 3.55 -4.77 -17.90
N THR A 86 4.20 -5.63 -17.13
CA THR A 86 4.18 -7.09 -17.35
C THR A 86 3.07 -7.77 -16.53
N ALA A 87 2.80 -9.03 -16.86
CA ALA A 87 1.87 -9.85 -16.07
C ALA A 87 2.34 -10.03 -14.61
N GLU A 88 3.65 -10.14 -14.40
CA GLU A 88 4.23 -10.28 -13.06
C GLU A 88 4.12 -8.96 -12.27
N ASP A 89 4.41 -7.81 -12.89
CA ASP A 89 4.22 -6.51 -12.23
C ASP A 89 2.76 -6.35 -11.75
N LYS A 90 1.80 -6.67 -12.63
CA LYS A 90 0.38 -6.59 -12.29
C LYS A 90 0.00 -7.59 -11.19
N LYS A 91 0.66 -8.76 -11.12
CA LYS A 91 0.44 -9.78 -10.07
C LYS A 91 0.92 -9.27 -8.71
N LEU A 92 2.12 -8.68 -8.65
CA LEU A 92 2.65 -8.06 -7.43
C LEU A 92 1.75 -6.91 -6.94
N ALA A 93 1.31 -6.04 -7.86
CA ALA A 93 0.38 -4.95 -7.53
C ALA A 93 -0.99 -5.45 -7.03
N ARG A 94 -1.51 -6.55 -7.60
CA ARG A 94 -2.74 -7.21 -7.09
C ARG A 94 -2.53 -7.79 -5.70
N ALA A 95 -1.40 -8.44 -5.44
CA ALA A 95 -1.11 -9.02 -4.13
C ALA A 95 -1.09 -7.94 -3.03
N GLU A 96 -0.49 -6.78 -3.28
CA GLU A 96 -0.49 -5.67 -2.33
C GLU A 96 -1.90 -5.07 -2.16
N ARG A 97 -2.66 -4.91 -3.25
CA ARG A 97 -4.08 -4.50 -3.17
C ARG A 97 -4.89 -5.45 -2.29
N ASP A 98 -4.75 -6.76 -2.50
CA ASP A 98 -5.54 -7.78 -1.84
C ASP A 98 -5.19 -7.88 -0.35
N PHE A 99 -3.91 -7.74 -0.02
CA PHE A 99 -3.47 -7.58 1.37
C PHE A 99 -4.16 -6.39 2.06
N LEU A 100 -4.19 -5.21 1.42
CA LEU A 100 -4.84 -4.03 1.99
C LEU A 100 -6.37 -4.18 2.10
N ILE A 101 -7.01 -4.86 1.15
CA ILE A 101 -8.43 -5.22 1.25
C ILE A 101 -8.67 -6.11 2.48
N GLY A 102 -7.81 -7.09 2.71
CA GLY A 102 -7.83 -7.94 3.91
C GLY A 102 -7.77 -7.13 5.20
N LEU A 103 -6.94 -6.08 5.24
CA LEU A 103 -6.88 -5.17 6.39
C LEU A 103 -8.18 -4.37 6.59
N ASP A 104 -8.85 -3.91 5.52
CA ASP A 104 -10.13 -3.19 5.64
C ASP A 104 -11.19 -4.09 6.27
N LEU A 105 -11.23 -5.35 5.86
CA LEU A 105 -12.14 -6.36 6.38
C LEU A 105 -11.83 -6.66 7.86
N TYR A 106 -10.56 -6.93 8.18
CA TYR A 106 -10.13 -7.31 9.53
C TYR A 106 -10.36 -6.21 10.58
N TYR A 107 -9.99 -4.96 10.26
CA TYR A 107 -10.04 -3.87 11.24
C TYR A 107 -11.35 -3.07 11.23
N PHE A 108 -12.04 -2.97 10.09
CA PHE A 108 -13.10 -1.97 9.91
C PHE A 108 -14.44 -2.52 9.39
N GLN A 109 -14.51 -3.79 9.02
CA GLN A 109 -15.75 -4.45 8.64
C GLN A 109 -16.01 -5.72 9.47
N LYS A 110 -15.47 -5.79 10.70
CA LYS A 110 -15.64 -6.94 11.61
C LYS A 110 -17.06 -7.49 11.50
N THR A 111 -17.15 -8.70 10.95
CA THR A 111 -18.32 -9.56 11.03
C THR A 111 -18.38 -10.19 12.41
#